data_AF-A0A8T5EC97-F1
#
_entry.id   AF-A0A8T5EC97-F1
#
_cell.length_a   1.000
_cell.length_b   1.000
_cell.length_c   1.000
_cell.angle_alpha   90.00
_cell.angle_beta   90.00
_cell.angle_gamma   90.00
#
_symmetry.space_group_name_H-M   'P 1'
#
loop_
_entity.id
_entity.type
_entity.pdbx_description
1 polymer ?
#
loop_
_entity_poly.entity_id
_entity_poly.type
_entity_poly.pdbx_seq_one_letter_code
_entity_poly.pdbx_strand_id
1 'polypeptide(L)'
;MLYSNYLDFELMLSQQFVILGIAITVSVFAGILIGTSMNQDAQTLDNPYAYDADTVYEKLQKNEIYVIDIRNESEYSKGHIPGSSIDYLYGDTLDKRISTIQKKLPDFTFDKKLVLVDNDGVHAKYIAKSMSDEGIETYFLKSGLSSWDKELEITTSAKIINSEKLTSLISQNEDIYLLDVREPSELEVTKIESSVNIPLSEIFEVNGMDDIPTDKPVIVICGSGNRATIATYALAQNEIDFQVLEGGIKAWDVYSETSELDRIFEKMDDIHAQHQSQMSQMWQSMDDVKQQEFLEKLTAKITKMENMDISEHFLKSNHGM
;
A
#
# COMPACT_ATOMS: atom_id res chain seq x y z
N MET A 1 27.53 36.83 -22.38
CA MET A 1 27.80 35.39 -22.19
C MET A 1 27.19 34.80 -20.91
N LEU A 2 26.49 35.57 -20.07
CA LEU A 2 25.79 35.06 -18.88
C LEU A 2 24.25 35.04 -19.01
N TYR A 3 23.69 35.62 -20.08
CA TYR A 3 22.24 35.64 -20.32
C TYR A 3 21.71 34.45 -21.15
N SER A 4 22.58 33.70 -21.86
CA SER A 4 22.13 32.49 -22.58
C SER A 4 22.05 31.28 -21.64
N ASN A 5 22.95 31.17 -20.66
CA ASN A 5 22.96 30.02 -19.75
C ASN A 5 21.79 30.00 -18.75
N TYR A 6 21.20 31.15 -18.41
CA TYR A 6 20.01 31.22 -17.56
C TYR A 6 18.74 30.90 -18.35
N LEU A 7 18.66 31.34 -19.61
CA LEU A 7 17.60 30.92 -20.53
C LEU A 7 17.68 29.41 -20.77
N ASP A 8 18.87 28.84 -20.97
CA ASP A 8 19.01 27.41 -21.23
C ASP A 8 18.64 26.54 -20.01
N PHE A 9 18.87 26.99 -18.77
CA PHE A 9 18.50 26.24 -17.56
C PHE A 9 16.99 26.30 -17.25
N GLU A 10 16.35 27.46 -17.41
CA GLU A 10 14.89 27.62 -17.36
C GLU A 10 14.19 26.90 -18.52
N LEU A 11 14.80 26.88 -19.73
CA LEU A 11 14.31 26.11 -20.87
C LEU A 11 14.47 24.61 -20.63
N MET A 12 15.54 24.17 -19.95
CA MET A 12 15.76 22.76 -19.63
C MET A 12 14.83 22.27 -18.52
N LEU A 13 14.59 23.08 -17.47
CA LEU A 13 13.62 22.76 -16.42
C LEU A 13 12.19 22.81 -16.95
N SER A 14 11.82 23.83 -17.72
CA SER A 14 10.49 23.89 -18.35
C SER A 14 10.28 22.78 -19.38
N GLN A 15 11.30 22.36 -20.14
CA GLN A 15 11.20 21.19 -21.00
C GLN A 15 11.08 19.88 -20.20
N GLN A 16 11.75 19.74 -19.05
CA GLN A 16 11.56 18.58 -18.18
C GLN A 16 10.16 18.53 -17.56
N PHE A 17 9.58 19.67 -17.13
CA PHE A 17 8.20 19.72 -16.64
C PHE A 17 7.16 19.55 -17.75
N VAL A 18 7.43 20.03 -18.97
CA VAL A 18 6.59 19.78 -20.16
C VAL A 18 6.68 18.32 -20.60
N ILE A 19 7.86 17.69 -20.54
CA ILE A 19 8.04 16.26 -20.84
C ILE A 19 7.36 15.39 -19.77
N LEU A 20 7.45 15.76 -18.49
CA LEU A 20 6.76 15.07 -17.38
C LEU A 20 5.24 15.26 -17.48
N GLY A 21 4.78 16.47 -17.83
CA GLY A 21 3.37 16.78 -18.09
C GLY A 21 2.83 16.05 -19.32
N ILE A 22 3.59 15.98 -20.42
CA ILE A 22 3.25 15.20 -21.62
C ILE A 22 3.28 13.70 -21.29
N ALA A 23 4.23 13.20 -20.49
CA ALA A 23 4.29 11.81 -20.08
C ALA A 23 3.10 11.41 -19.19
N ILE A 24 2.67 12.27 -18.27
CA ILE A 24 1.46 12.08 -17.45
C ILE A 24 0.21 12.15 -18.32
N THR A 25 0.13 13.13 -19.23
CA THR A 25 -1.02 13.29 -20.13
C THR A 25 -1.12 12.14 -21.14
N VAL A 26 0.01 11.65 -21.66
CA VAL A 26 0.10 10.46 -22.53
C VAL A 26 -0.18 9.19 -21.73
N SER A 27 0.18 9.09 -20.46
CA SER A 27 -0.18 7.94 -19.60
C SER A 27 -1.66 7.90 -19.26
N VAL A 28 -2.28 9.06 -19.02
CA VAL A 28 -3.73 9.19 -18.79
C VAL A 28 -4.51 8.99 -20.10
N PHE A 29 -4.06 9.56 -21.22
CA PHE A 29 -4.66 9.32 -22.53
C PHE A 29 -4.42 7.89 -23.04
N ALA A 30 -3.27 7.27 -22.76
CA ALA A 30 -3.04 5.85 -23.03
C ALA A 30 -3.93 5.00 -22.12
N GLY A 31 -4.08 5.33 -20.83
CA GLY A 31 -5.04 4.67 -19.95
C GLY A 31 -6.50 4.79 -20.41
N ILE A 32 -6.88 5.93 -21.00
CA ILE A 32 -8.21 6.17 -21.58
C ILE A 32 -8.37 5.52 -22.97
N LEU A 33 -7.36 5.54 -23.84
CA LEU A 33 -7.38 4.86 -25.16
C LEU A 33 -7.31 3.35 -25.02
N ILE A 34 -6.45 2.84 -24.13
CA ILE A 34 -6.38 1.44 -23.73
C ILE A 34 -7.69 1.08 -23.03
N GLY A 35 -8.23 1.91 -22.12
CA GLY A 35 -9.53 1.67 -21.48
C GLY A 35 -10.70 1.64 -22.47
N THR A 36 -10.69 2.48 -23.52
CA THR A 36 -11.77 2.51 -24.54
C THR A 36 -11.61 1.44 -25.61
N SER A 37 -10.39 1.06 -26.01
CA SER A 37 -10.15 -0.09 -26.89
C SER A 37 -10.37 -1.42 -26.15
N MET A 38 -9.96 -1.51 -24.88
CA MET A 38 -10.24 -2.65 -24.00
C MET A 38 -11.74 -2.79 -23.76
N ASN A 39 -12.51 -1.70 -23.68
CA ASN A 39 -13.96 -1.78 -23.55
C ASN A 39 -14.63 -2.29 -24.85
N GLN A 40 -14.09 -1.96 -26.02
CA GLN A 40 -14.57 -2.52 -27.30
C GLN A 40 -14.19 -4.00 -27.49
N ASP A 41 -12.99 -4.41 -27.10
CA ASP A 41 -12.56 -5.81 -27.13
C ASP A 41 -13.20 -6.65 -25.99
N ALA A 42 -13.56 -6.01 -24.87
CA ALA A 42 -14.19 -6.69 -23.74
C ALA A 42 -15.64 -7.13 -24.05
N GLN A 43 -16.36 -6.37 -24.87
CA GLN A 43 -17.76 -6.62 -25.20
C GLN A 43 -17.97 -7.67 -26.29
N THR A 44 -16.93 -8.08 -27.03
CA THR A 44 -17.08 -8.96 -28.22
C THR A 44 -16.49 -10.36 -28.09
N LEU A 45 -15.87 -10.72 -26.96
CA LEU A 45 -15.47 -12.11 -26.71
C LEU A 45 -16.65 -12.91 -26.13
N ASP A 46 -17.26 -13.76 -26.96
CA ASP A 46 -17.86 -15.02 -26.50
C ASP A 46 -16.73 -15.83 -25.81
N ASN A 47 -16.59 -15.63 -24.51
CA ASN A 47 -15.50 -16.20 -23.74
C ASN A 47 -15.96 -17.53 -23.11
N PRO A 48 -15.35 -18.69 -23.45
CA PRO A 48 -15.71 -19.98 -22.87
C PRO A 48 -15.49 -20.06 -21.35
N TYR A 49 -14.80 -19.07 -20.76
CA TYR A 49 -14.45 -19.03 -19.34
C TYR A 49 -15.34 -18.10 -18.49
N ALA A 50 -16.50 -17.65 -18.99
CA ALA A 50 -17.41 -16.78 -18.25
C ALA A 50 -18.60 -17.56 -17.68
N TYR A 51 -18.86 -17.42 -16.38
CA TYR A 51 -20.10 -17.87 -15.75
C TYR A 51 -20.95 -16.67 -15.31
N ASP A 52 -22.27 -16.76 -15.49
CA ASP A 52 -23.20 -15.80 -14.88
C ASP A 52 -23.45 -16.11 -13.40
N ALA A 53 -24.12 -15.19 -12.69
CA ALA A 53 -24.38 -15.31 -11.26
C ALA A 53 -25.17 -16.59 -10.92
N ASP A 54 -26.18 -16.95 -11.70
CA ASP A 54 -26.98 -18.15 -11.48
C ASP A 54 -26.15 -19.42 -11.65
N THR A 55 -25.30 -19.49 -12.69
CA THR A 55 -24.39 -20.63 -12.91
C THR A 55 -23.39 -20.78 -11.76
N VAL A 56 -22.78 -19.68 -11.31
CA VAL A 56 -21.86 -19.71 -10.16
C VAL A 56 -22.59 -20.19 -8.91
N TYR A 57 -23.78 -19.64 -8.62
CA TYR A 57 -24.58 -20.03 -7.47
C TYR A 57 -24.93 -21.52 -7.48
N GLU A 58 -25.48 -22.04 -8.60
CA GLU A 58 -25.85 -23.45 -8.72
C GLU A 58 -24.65 -24.40 -8.55
N LYS A 59 -23.53 -24.08 -9.19
CA LYS A 59 -22.32 -24.91 -9.14
C LYS A 59 -21.67 -24.90 -7.77
N LEU A 60 -21.73 -23.76 -7.07
CA LEU A 60 -21.23 -23.62 -5.71
C LEU A 60 -22.02 -24.51 -4.74
N GLN A 61 -23.36 -24.52 -4.85
CA GLN A 61 -24.22 -25.40 -4.04
C GLN A 61 -23.96 -26.89 -4.30
N LYS A 62 -23.57 -27.26 -5.52
CA LYS A 62 -23.20 -28.62 -5.90
C LYS A 62 -21.76 -28.98 -5.55
N ASN A 63 -20.99 -28.05 -4.97
CA ASN A 63 -19.57 -28.21 -4.66
C ASN A 63 -18.71 -28.55 -5.91
N GLU A 64 -19.11 -28.07 -7.09
CA GLU A 64 -18.42 -28.29 -8.37
C GLU A 64 -17.32 -27.25 -8.65
N ILE A 65 -17.34 -26.12 -7.93
CA ILE A 65 -16.43 -25.00 -8.14
C ILE A 65 -15.81 -24.53 -6.84
N TYR A 66 -14.64 -23.90 -6.96
CA TYR A 66 -14.04 -23.04 -5.96
C TYR A 66 -14.14 -21.59 -6.41
N VAL A 67 -14.59 -20.71 -5.53
CA VAL A 67 -14.70 -19.28 -5.80
C VAL A 67 -13.58 -18.55 -5.06
N ILE A 68 -12.73 -17.85 -5.81
CA ILE A 68 -11.70 -16.96 -5.26
C ILE A 68 -12.11 -15.52 -5.53
N ASP A 69 -12.35 -14.77 -4.47
CA ASP A 69 -12.53 -13.33 -4.52
C ASP A 69 -11.14 -12.65 -4.55
N ILE A 70 -10.89 -11.91 -5.61
CA ILE A 70 -9.61 -11.23 -5.87
C ILE A 70 -9.65 -9.74 -5.52
N ARG A 71 -10.72 -9.28 -4.88
CA ARG A 71 -10.83 -7.91 -4.35
C ARG A 71 -10.01 -7.76 -3.08
N ASN A 72 -9.89 -6.52 -2.61
CA ASN A 72 -9.27 -6.29 -1.31
C ASN A 72 -10.16 -6.74 -0.14
N GLU A 73 -9.52 -6.95 1.00
CA GLU A 73 -10.15 -7.45 2.23
C GLU A 73 -11.25 -6.53 2.77
N SER A 74 -11.13 -5.21 2.56
CA SER A 74 -12.19 -4.26 2.93
C SER A 74 -13.45 -4.47 2.11
N GLU A 75 -13.32 -4.70 0.80
CA GLU A 75 -14.44 -4.97 -0.09
C GLU A 75 -15.05 -6.35 0.16
N TYR A 76 -14.21 -7.35 0.40
CA TYR A 76 -14.63 -8.71 0.75
C TYR A 76 -15.46 -8.74 2.04
N SER A 77 -14.95 -8.13 3.11
CA SER A 77 -15.61 -8.11 4.41
C SER A 77 -16.95 -7.35 4.41
N LYS A 78 -17.12 -6.35 3.55
CA LYS A 78 -18.39 -5.63 3.38
C LYS A 78 -19.48 -6.45 2.67
N GLY A 79 -19.11 -7.56 2.03
CA GLY A 79 -20.02 -8.44 1.33
C GLY A 79 -19.30 -9.24 0.25
N HIS A 80 -19.33 -10.57 0.37
CA HIS A 80 -18.74 -11.51 -0.58
C HIS A 80 -19.67 -12.72 -0.81
N ILE A 81 -19.37 -13.52 -1.83
CA ILE A 81 -20.17 -14.71 -2.13
C ILE A 81 -19.97 -15.74 -0.99
N PRO A 82 -21.03 -16.25 -0.35
CA PRO A 82 -20.88 -17.23 0.72
C PRO A 82 -20.08 -18.46 0.27
N GLY A 83 -19.08 -18.87 1.06
CA GLY A 83 -18.19 -19.98 0.71
C GLY A 83 -17.09 -19.65 -0.32
N SER A 84 -16.96 -18.39 -0.74
CA SER A 84 -15.76 -17.94 -1.44
C SER A 84 -14.56 -17.80 -0.49
N SER A 85 -13.36 -17.74 -1.05
CA SER A 85 -12.12 -17.44 -0.32
C SER A 85 -11.47 -16.20 -0.89
N ILE A 86 -10.87 -15.36 -0.05
CA ILE A 86 -10.09 -14.21 -0.52
C ILE A 86 -8.65 -14.63 -0.88
N ASP A 87 -8.21 -14.30 -2.09
CA ASP A 87 -6.80 -14.40 -2.48
C ASP A 87 -6.46 -13.35 -3.53
N TYR A 88 -5.40 -12.58 -3.28
CA TYR A 88 -4.90 -11.56 -4.19
C TYR A 88 -4.12 -12.13 -5.38
N LEU A 89 -3.86 -13.45 -5.38
CA LEU A 89 -3.14 -14.19 -6.43
C LEU A 89 -1.80 -13.54 -6.82
N TYR A 90 -1.08 -12.96 -5.84
CA TYR A 90 0.26 -12.42 -6.02
C TYR A 90 1.29 -13.55 -6.21
N GLY A 91 2.01 -13.49 -7.32
CA GLY A 91 3.08 -14.43 -7.64
C GLY A 91 3.59 -14.19 -9.04
N ASP A 92 4.91 -13.99 -9.14
CA ASP A 92 5.68 -13.75 -10.35
C ASP A 92 5.72 -14.97 -11.29
N THR A 93 5.28 -16.15 -10.83
CA THR A 93 5.13 -17.38 -11.64
C THR A 93 3.87 -18.17 -11.30
N LEU A 94 3.33 -18.90 -12.28
CA LEU A 94 2.18 -19.79 -12.13
C LEU A 94 2.36 -20.83 -11.01
N ASP A 95 3.54 -21.41 -10.90
CA ASP A 95 3.85 -22.45 -9.92
C ASP A 95 3.72 -21.93 -8.48
N LYS A 96 4.09 -20.66 -8.23
CA LYS A 96 3.88 -20.01 -6.93
C LYS A 96 2.40 -19.79 -6.63
N ARG A 97 1.59 -19.49 -7.66
CA ARG A 97 0.15 -19.28 -7.54
C ARG A 97 -0.58 -20.61 -7.28
N ILE A 98 -0.26 -21.66 -8.04
CA ILE A 98 -0.79 -23.02 -7.83
C ILE A 98 -0.41 -23.55 -6.45
N SER A 99 0.86 -23.42 -6.05
CA SER A 99 1.31 -23.93 -4.74
C SER A 99 0.69 -23.17 -3.57
N THR A 100 0.35 -21.89 -3.73
CA THR A 100 -0.37 -21.12 -2.71
C THR A 100 -1.82 -21.60 -2.57
N ILE A 101 -2.52 -21.80 -3.69
CA ILE A 101 -3.88 -22.32 -3.72
C ILE A 101 -3.92 -23.74 -3.13
N GLN A 102 -3.01 -24.63 -3.53
CA GLN A 102 -2.92 -26.01 -3.01
C GLN A 102 -2.58 -26.07 -1.52
N LYS A 103 -1.76 -25.15 -1.01
CA LYS A 103 -1.44 -25.06 0.42
C LYS A 103 -2.64 -24.58 1.25
N LYS A 104 -3.42 -23.63 0.73
CA LYS A 104 -4.61 -23.09 1.40
C LYS A 104 -5.82 -24.02 1.29
N LEU A 105 -5.90 -24.80 0.21
CA LEU A 105 -7.02 -25.69 -0.11
C LEU A 105 -6.48 -27.12 -0.29
N PRO A 106 -6.22 -27.86 0.80
CA PRO A 106 -5.72 -29.24 0.72
C PRO A 106 -6.69 -30.20 0.02
N ASP A 107 -7.97 -29.84 -0.08
CA ASP A 107 -9.02 -30.54 -0.85
C ASP A 107 -9.18 -30.00 -2.29
N PHE A 108 -8.21 -29.27 -2.82
CA PHE A 108 -8.18 -28.92 -4.24
C PHE A 108 -7.89 -30.16 -5.08
N THR A 109 -8.96 -30.84 -5.46
CA THR A 109 -8.97 -31.95 -6.40
C THR A 109 -9.14 -31.40 -7.82
N PHE A 110 -8.51 -32.03 -8.83
CA PHE A 110 -8.56 -31.60 -10.24
C PHE A 110 -9.98 -31.61 -10.87
N ASP A 111 -10.99 -32.07 -10.14
CA ASP A 111 -12.39 -32.14 -10.55
C ASP A 111 -13.15 -30.82 -10.35
N LYS A 112 -12.79 -30.01 -9.35
CA LYS A 112 -13.44 -28.72 -9.09
C LYS A 112 -12.83 -27.60 -9.93
N LYS A 113 -13.68 -26.82 -10.60
CA LYS A 113 -13.22 -25.70 -11.43
C LYS A 113 -13.01 -24.44 -10.59
N LEU A 114 -12.03 -23.62 -10.98
CA LEU A 114 -11.78 -22.35 -10.32
C LEU A 114 -12.63 -21.24 -10.93
N VAL A 115 -13.21 -20.37 -10.11
CA VAL A 115 -13.97 -19.17 -10.52
C VAL A 115 -13.40 -17.96 -9.79
N LEU A 116 -13.00 -16.93 -10.55
CA LEU A 116 -12.50 -15.67 -10.00
C LEU A 116 -13.60 -14.61 -9.93
N VAL A 117 -13.58 -13.80 -8.87
CA VAL A 117 -14.59 -12.77 -8.61
C VAL A 117 -13.93 -11.45 -8.23
N ASP A 118 -14.32 -10.39 -8.93
CA ASP A 118 -14.05 -8.99 -8.60
C ASP A 118 -15.37 -8.18 -8.64
N ASN A 119 -15.27 -6.84 -8.62
CA ASN A 119 -16.46 -5.99 -8.60
C ASN A 119 -17.25 -6.01 -9.92
N ASP A 120 -16.57 -5.99 -11.07
CA ASP A 120 -17.14 -5.71 -12.39
C ASP A 120 -16.84 -6.77 -13.47
N GLY A 121 -16.09 -7.82 -13.13
CA GLY A 121 -15.68 -8.92 -13.99
C GLY A 121 -14.45 -8.62 -14.85
N VAL A 122 -13.89 -7.41 -14.79
CA VAL A 122 -12.85 -6.97 -15.74
C VAL A 122 -11.50 -7.59 -15.38
N HIS A 123 -11.04 -7.45 -14.15
CA HIS A 123 -9.75 -7.97 -13.71
C HIS A 123 -9.76 -9.50 -13.64
N ALA A 124 -10.86 -10.06 -13.11
CA ALA A 124 -11.07 -11.50 -13.04
C ALA A 124 -11.01 -12.17 -14.42
N LYS A 125 -11.54 -11.52 -15.47
CA LYS A 125 -11.46 -11.99 -16.87
C LYS A 125 -10.02 -12.16 -17.35
N TYR A 126 -9.16 -11.16 -17.11
CA TYR A 126 -7.76 -11.20 -17.57
C TYR A 126 -6.98 -12.30 -16.86
N ILE A 127 -7.17 -12.44 -15.54
CA ILE A 127 -6.49 -13.47 -14.76
C ILE A 127 -6.97 -14.87 -15.17
N ALA A 128 -8.28 -15.07 -15.30
CA ALA A 128 -8.85 -16.36 -15.71
C ALA A 128 -8.35 -16.79 -17.09
N LYS A 129 -8.24 -15.84 -18.03
CA LYS A 129 -7.62 -16.09 -19.34
C LYS A 129 -6.15 -16.49 -19.21
N SER A 130 -5.34 -15.72 -18.47
CA SER A 130 -3.91 -16.03 -18.31
C SER A 130 -3.70 -17.42 -17.70
N MET A 131 -4.47 -17.75 -16.65
CA MET A 131 -4.39 -19.06 -16.00
C MET A 131 -4.81 -20.20 -16.95
N SER A 132 -5.83 -19.97 -17.77
CA SER A 132 -6.30 -20.96 -18.76
C SER A 132 -5.33 -21.14 -19.91
N ASP A 133 -4.70 -20.06 -20.41
CA ASP A 133 -3.65 -20.13 -21.43
C ASP A 133 -2.43 -20.94 -20.93
N GLU A 134 -2.24 -20.98 -19.61
CA GLU A 134 -1.21 -21.75 -18.92
C GLU A 134 -1.67 -23.16 -18.49
N GLY A 135 -2.87 -23.58 -18.90
CA GLY A 135 -3.39 -24.94 -18.70
C GLY A 135 -4.18 -25.15 -17.40
N ILE A 136 -4.44 -24.11 -16.62
CA ILE A 136 -5.34 -24.16 -15.47
C ILE A 136 -6.73 -23.67 -15.88
N GLU A 137 -7.65 -24.61 -16.04
CA GLU A 137 -9.04 -24.29 -16.39
C GLU A 137 -9.70 -23.40 -15.32
N THR A 138 -9.79 -22.10 -15.64
CA THR A 138 -10.20 -21.05 -14.71
C THR A 138 -11.28 -20.19 -15.36
N TYR A 139 -12.36 -19.99 -14.62
CA TYR A 139 -13.51 -19.18 -15.02
C TYR A 139 -13.55 -17.89 -14.22
N PHE A 140 -14.44 -16.97 -14.60
CA PHE A 140 -14.72 -15.76 -13.83
C PHE A 140 -16.22 -15.46 -13.80
N LEU A 141 -16.66 -14.72 -12.77
CA LEU A 141 -18.02 -14.20 -12.70
C LEU A 141 -18.19 -13.05 -13.70
N LYS A 142 -19.03 -13.26 -14.71
CA LYS A 142 -19.36 -12.28 -15.73
C LYS A 142 -20.00 -11.06 -15.07
N SER A 143 -19.49 -9.87 -15.37
CA SER A 143 -19.92 -8.61 -14.74
C SER A 143 -19.65 -8.53 -13.22
N GLY A 144 -18.86 -9.45 -12.67
CA GLY A 144 -18.43 -9.45 -11.28
C GLY A 144 -19.61 -9.45 -10.29
N LEU A 145 -19.32 -9.03 -9.07
CA LEU A 145 -20.33 -8.90 -8.02
C LEU A 145 -21.42 -7.87 -8.31
N SER A 146 -21.21 -6.95 -9.25
CA SER A 146 -22.27 -6.04 -9.69
C SER A 146 -23.48 -6.76 -10.31
N SER A 147 -23.28 -8.00 -10.79
CA SER A 147 -24.34 -8.86 -11.31
C SER A 147 -24.94 -9.83 -10.28
N TRP A 148 -24.36 -9.88 -9.08
CA TRP A 148 -24.77 -10.82 -8.05
C TRP A 148 -26.03 -10.33 -7.33
N ASP A 149 -27.11 -11.10 -7.49
CA ASP A 149 -28.44 -10.80 -6.97
C ASP A 149 -28.83 -11.70 -5.78
N LYS A 150 -27.92 -12.55 -5.32
CA LYS A 150 -28.12 -13.45 -4.16
C LYS A 150 -27.54 -12.82 -2.89
N GLU A 151 -27.87 -13.39 -1.74
CA GLU A 151 -27.37 -12.90 -0.44
C GLU A 151 -25.84 -12.98 -0.39
N LEU A 152 -25.23 -11.90 0.11
CA LEU A 152 -23.80 -11.82 0.36
C LEU A 152 -23.52 -12.14 1.82
N GLU A 153 -22.46 -12.89 2.07
CA GLU A 153 -21.94 -13.07 3.41
C GLU A 153 -21.15 -11.82 3.78
N ILE A 154 -21.42 -11.29 4.98
CA ILE A 154 -20.65 -10.23 5.59
C ILE A 154 -19.80 -10.91 6.64
N THR A 155 -18.49 -10.99 6.40
CA THR A 155 -17.60 -11.32 7.50
C THR A 155 -17.56 -10.09 8.37
N THR A 156 -17.82 -10.22 9.68
CA THR A 156 -17.49 -9.16 10.64
C THR A 156 -16.04 -8.78 10.35
N SER A 157 -15.82 -7.61 9.74
CA SER A 157 -14.49 -7.19 9.36
C SER A 157 -13.66 -7.25 10.63
N ALA A 158 -12.42 -7.73 10.54
CA ALA A 158 -11.48 -7.32 11.56
C ALA A 158 -11.60 -5.81 11.70
N LYS A 159 -11.72 -5.29 12.92
CA LYS A 159 -11.71 -3.83 13.11
C LYS A 159 -10.38 -3.35 12.53
N ILE A 160 -10.37 -2.49 11.52
CA ILE A 160 -9.13 -2.08 10.86
C ILE A 160 -8.63 -0.79 11.53
N ILE A 161 -7.33 -0.69 11.75
CA ILE A 161 -6.66 0.55 12.15
C ILE A 161 -5.60 0.92 11.12
N ASN A 162 -5.53 2.19 10.72
CA ASN A 162 -4.51 2.69 9.82
C ASN A 162 -3.27 3.21 10.57
N SER A 163 -2.16 3.42 9.86
CA SER A 163 -0.89 3.85 10.44
C SER A 163 -0.97 5.20 11.19
N GLU A 164 -1.75 6.15 10.69
CA GLU A 164 -1.95 7.46 11.33
C GLU A 164 -2.65 7.34 12.69
N LYS A 165 -3.75 6.58 12.73
CA LYS A 165 -4.50 6.37 13.96
C LYS A 165 -3.69 5.58 14.97
N LEU A 166 -2.99 4.52 14.53
CA LEU A 166 -2.11 3.75 15.40
C LEU A 166 -0.97 4.60 15.98
N THR A 167 -0.35 5.46 15.15
CA THR A 167 0.68 6.42 15.61
C THR A 167 0.13 7.37 16.67
N SER A 168 -1.12 7.82 16.52
CA SER A 168 -1.78 8.67 17.50
C SER A 168 -1.99 7.94 18.84
N LEU A 169 -2.43 6.68 18.82
CA LEU A 169 -2.60 5.87 20.03
C LEU A 169 -1.27 5.66 20.76
N ILE A 170 -0.21 5.30 20.01
CA ILE A 170 1.14 5.13 20.57
C ILE A 170 1.66 6.44 21.17
N SER A 171 1.49 7.57 20.46
CA SER A 171 1.95 8.88 20.93
C SER A 171 1.20 9.38 22.17
N GLN A 172 -0.06 8.97 22.34
CA GLN A 172 -0.88 9.27 23.51
C GLN A 172 -0.65 8.28 24.66
N ASN A 173 0.19 7.26 24.45
CA ASN A 173 0.48 6.21 25.40
C ASN A 173 -0.80 5.49 25.88
N GLU A 174 -1.72 5.29 24.94
CA GLU A 174 -2.96 4.54 25.15
C GLU A 174 -2.67 3.08 25.49
N ASP A 175 -3.51 2.45 26.30
CA ASP A 175 -3.31 1.07 26.73
C ASP A 175 -3.73 0.08 25.62
N ILE A 176 -2.79 -0.21 24.73
CA ILE A 176 -2.95 -1.14 23.61
C ILE A 176 -1.86 -2.21 23.63
N TYR A 177 -2.16 -3.39 23.09
CA TYR A 177 -1.19 -4.47 22.93
C TYR A 177 -0.84 -4.64 21.44
N LEU A 178 0.44 -4.53 21.10
CA LEU A 178 0.90 -4.68 19.71
C LEU A 178 1.38 -6.13 19.49
N LEU A 179 0.62 -6.91 18.72
CA LEU A 179 0.91 -8.31 18.44
C LEU A 179 1.43 -8.47 17.01
N ASP A 180 2.71 -8.81 16.85
CA ASP A 180 3.32 -9.11 15.54
C ASP A 180 3.33 -10.61 15.28
N VAL A 181 2.56 -11.06 14.27
CA VAL A 181 2.39 -12.48 13.94
C VAL A 181 3.29 -12.95 12.81
N ARG A 182 4.32 -12.17 12.46
CA ARG A 182 5.35 -12.54 11.49
C ARG A 182 6.36 -13.51 12.08
N GLU A 183 7.17 -14.09 11.21
CA GLU A 183 8.32 -14.89 11.62
C GLU A 183 9.37 -13.99 12.29
N PRO A 184 10.13 -14.48 13.29
CA PRO A 184 11.13 -13.67 14.00
C PRO A 184 12.16 -13.02 13.05
N SER A 185 12.55 -13.71 11.98
CA SER A 185 13.49 -13.19 10.98
C SER A 185 12.96 -11.96 10.23
N GLU A 186 11.64 -11.77 10.11
CA GLU A 186 11.06 -10.59 9.47
C GLU A 186 11.13 -9.35 10.37
N LEU A 187 11.16 -9.54 11.70
CA LEU A 187 11.28 -8.45 12.67
C LEU A 187 12.70 -7.88 12.76
N GLU A 188 13.71 -8.66 12.33
CA GLU A 188 15.09 -8.19 12.23
C GLU A 188 15.24 -7.08 11.17
N VAL A 189 14.34 -7.03 10.18
CA VAL A 189 14.35 -6.02 9.12
C VAL A 189 13.67 -4.73 9.58
N THR A 190 12.44 -4.85 10.08
CA THR A 190 11.63 -3.74 10.59
C THR A 190 10.57 -4.27 11.54
N LYS A 191 10.22 -3.48 12.55
CA LYS A 191 9.14 -3.76 13.51
C LYS A 191 8.62 -2.45 14.09
N ILE A 192 7.38 -2.49 14.59
CA ILE A 192 6.85 -1.40 15.42
C ILE A 192 7.46 -1.53 16.80
N GLU A 193 7.96 -0.42 17.35
CA GLU A 193 8.54 -0.41 18.69
C GLU A 193 7.53 -0.92 19.73
N SER A 194 7.99 -1.68 20.71
CA SER A 194 7.14 -2.34 21.72
C SER A 194 6.18 -3.43 21.21
N SER A 195 6.26 -3.85 19.93
CA SER A 195 5.50 -5.04 19.49
C SER A 195 6.04 -6.32 20.12
N VAL A 196 5.12 -7.19 20.53
CA VAL A 196 5.39 -8.55 21.01
C VAL A 196 5.22 -9.51 19.85
N ASN A 197 6.22 -10.35 19.62
CA ASN A 197 6.19 -11.33 18.55
C ASN A 197 5.65 -12.66 19.04
N ILE A 198 4.56 -13.12 18.44
CA ILE A 198 4.04 -14.48 18.57
C ILE A 198 3.71 -14.92 17.14
N PRO A 199 4.58 -15.70 16.48
CA PRO A 199 4.37 -16.13 15.10
C PRO A 199 3.00 -16.79 14.91
N LEU A 200 2.41 -16.62 13.72
CA LEU A 200 1.08 -17.15 13.44
C LEU A 200 0.98 -18.67 13.70
N SER A 201 2.05 -19.43 13.45
CA SER A 201 2.07 -20.87 13.73
C SER A 201 1.95 -21.18 15.23
N GLU A 202 2.53 -20.35 16.08
CA GLU A 202 2.52 -20.52 17.54
C GLU A 202 1.18 -20.13 18.15
N ILE A 203 0.46 -19.17 17.57
CA ILE A 203 -0.89 -18.75 18.02
C ILE A 203 -1.87 -19.92 18.15
N PHE A 204 -1.77 -20.90 17.26
CA PHE A 204 -2.67 -22.07 17.25
C PHE A 204 -2.16 -23.25 18.08
N GLU A 205 -1.01 -23.11 18.76
CA GLU A 205 -0.54 -24.09 19.73
C GLU A 205 -1.30 -23.99 21.05
N VAL A 206 -1.22 -25.04 21.87
CA VAL A 206 -2.03 -25.20 23.10
C VAL A 206 -1.93 -24.02 24.07
N ASN A 207 -0.77 -23.34 24.11
CA ASN A 207 -0.49 -22.22 25.00
C ASN A 207 -0.16 -20.91 24.23
N GLY A 208 -0.40 -20.87 22.92
CA GLY A 208 -0.01 -19.75 22.06
C GLY A 208 -0.69 -18.41 22.37
N MET A 209 -1.79 -18.47 23.15
CA MET A 209 -2.61 -17.32 23.49
C MET A 209 -2.42 -16.85 24.94
N ASP A 210 -1.68 -17.61 25.78
CA ASP A 210 -1.62 -17.38 27.23
C ASP A 210 -0.99 -16.02 27.59
N ASP A 211 -0.09 -15.52 26.74
CA ASP A 211 0.62 -14.25 26.92
C ASP A 211 -0.11 -13.04 26.29
N ILE A 212 -1.27 -13.27 25.64
CA ILE A 212 -2.05 -12.21 25.00
C ILE A 212 -3.07 -11.68 26.00
N PRO A 213 -3.06 -10.37 26.32
CA PRO A 213 -4.00 -9.80 27.28
C PRO A 213 -5.43 -9.78 26.76
N THR A 214 -6.38 -10.00 27.67
CA THR A 214 -7.83 -9.97 27.36
C THR A 214 -8.50 -8.66 27.81
N ASP A 215 -7.76 -7.77 28.48
CA ASP A 215 -8.28 -6.56 29.15
C ASP A 215 -8.04 -5.27 28.36
N LYS A 216 -7.37 -5.35 27.20
CA LYS A 216 -7.05 -4.21 26.33
C LYS A 216 -7.11 -4.57 24.85
N PRO A 217 -7.28 -3.59 23.95
CA PRO A 217 -7.31 -3.84 22.51
C PRO A 217 -5.98 -4.39 21.99
N VAL A 218 -6.04 -5.47 21.22
CA VAL A 218 -4.89 -6.08 20.53
C VAL A 218 -4.81 -5.57 19.10
N ILE A 219 -3.72 -4.89 18.75
CA ILE A 219 -3.43 -4.48 17.38
C ILE A 219 -2.55 -5.55 16.73
N VAL A 220 -3.12 -6.28 15.77
CA VAL A 220 -2.45 -7.38 15.08
C VAL A 220 -1.71 -6.87 13.85
N ILE A 221 -0.42 -7.18 13.79
CA ILE A 221 0.53 -6.72 12.78
C ILE A 221 1.02 -7.94 12.02
N CYS A 222 1.05 -7.84 10.69
CA CYS A 222 1.83 -8.78 9.89
C CYS A 222 2.48 -8.08 8.69
N GLY A 223 3.02 -8.84 7.73
CA GLY A 223 3.68 -8.26 6.55
C GLY A 223 2.78 -7.37 5.68
N SER A 224 1.51 -7.76 5.46
CA SER A 224 0.60 -7.08 4.53
C SER A 224 -0.88 -7.15 4.89
N GLY A 225 -1.24 -7.59 6.10
CA GLY A 225 -2.63 -7.84 6.54
C GLY A 225 -3.00 -9.33 6.63
N ASN A 226 -2.70 -10.14 5.61
CA ASN A 226 -3.21 -11.52 5.47
C ASN A 226 -3.04 -12.45 6.69
N ARG A 227 -1.85 -12.50 7.30
CA ARG A 227 -1.60 -13.36 8.48
C ARG A 227 -2.29 -12.82 9.73
N ALA A 228 -2.36 -11.49 9.85
CA ALA A 228 -3.04 -10.84 10.97
C ALA A 228 -4.53 -11.19 10.95
N THR A 229 -5.16 -11.23 9.77
CA THR A 229 -6.53 -11.69 9.58
C THR A 229 -6.74 -13.11 10.09
N ILE A 230 -5.83 -14.04 9.79
CA ILE A 230 -5.93 -15.43 10.28
C ILE A 230 -5.83 -15.48 11.81
N ALA A 231 -4.91 -14.71 12.41
CA ALA A 231 -4.78 -14.62 13.87
C ALA A 231 -6.05 -14.08 14.54
N THR A 232 -6.83 -13.23 13.87
CA THR A 232 -8.09 -12.72 14.43
C THR A 232 -9.11 -13.80 14.73
N TYR A 233 -9.07 -14.93 14.02
CA TYR A 233 -9.94 -16.06 14.34
C TYR A 233 -9.67 -16.59 15.75
N ALA A 234 -8.39 -16.82 16.09
CA ALA A 234 -7.99 -17.28 17.42
C ALA A 234 -8.34 -16.25 18.51
N LEU A 235 -8.10 -14.96 18.24
CA LEU A 235 -8.44 -13.87 19.17
C LEU A 235 -9.95 -13.78 19.41
N ALA A 236 -10.77 -13.90 18.36
CA ALA A 236 -12.23 -13.88 18.45
C ALA A 236 -12.78 -15.06 19.27
N GLN A 237 -12.24 -16.27 19.09
CA GLN A 237 -12.66 -17.46 19.86
C GLN A 237 -12.36 -17.32 21.37
N ASN A 238 -11.40 -16.48 21.74
CA ASN A 238 -11.02 -16.20 23.11
C ASN A 238 -11.60 -14.88 23.64
N GLU A 239 -12.57 -14.29 22.92
CA GLU A 239 -13.25 -13.04 23.30
C GLU A 239 -12.30 -11.84 23.49
N ILE A 240 -11.14 -11.86 22.82
CA ILE A 240 -10.15 -10.77 22.87
C ILE A 240 -10.57 -9.68 21.88
N ASP A 241 -10.57 -8.42 22.30
CA ASP A 241 -10.80 -7.30 21.37
C ASP A 241 -9.57 -7.07 20.50
N PHE A 242 -9.76 -7.00 19.19
CA PHE A 242 -8.65 -6.87 18.25
C PHE A 242 -8.94 -5.87 17.14
N GLN A 243 -7.86 -5.31 16.60
CA GLN A 243 -7.84 -4.57 15.34
C GLN A 243 -6.67 -5.06 14.47
N VAL A 244 -6.82 -5.03 13.14
CA VAL A 244 -5.74 -5.37 12.20
C VAL A 244 -5.15 -4.09 11.64
N LEU A 245 -3.81 -3.99 11.65
CA LEU A 245 -3.11 -2.88 11.01
C LEU A 245 -3.26 -2.95 9.48
N GLU A 246 -3.90 -1.94 8.91
CA GLU A 246 -4.14 -1.80 7.47
C GLU A 246 -2.81 -1.83 6.70
N GLY A 247 -2.69 -2.72 5.71
CA GLY A 247 -1.48 -2.87 4.91
C GLY A 247 -0.25 -3.43 5.66
N GLY A 248 -0.40 -3.75 6.95
CA GLY A 248 0.65 -4.32 7.79
C GLY A 248 1.89 -3.43 7.93
N ILE A 249 3.02 -4.06 8.25
CA ILE A 249 4.30 -3.36 8.48
C ILE A 249 4.80 -2.58 7.25
N LYS A 250 4.45 -3.02 6.03
CA LYS A 250 4.83 -2.32 4.79
C LYS A 250 4.19 -0.93 4.70
N ALA A 251 2.90 -0.83 5.00
CA ALA A 251 2.21 0.45 5.01
C ALA A 251 2.66 1.33 6.20
N TRP A 252 3.04 0.70 7.32
CA TRP A 252 3.63 1.39 8.46
C TRP A 252 4.98 2.04 8.11
N ASP A 253 5.89 1.31 7.47
CA ASP A 253 7.21 1.81 7.09
C ASP A 253 7.09 3.02 6.16
N VAL A 254 6.28 2.90 5.09
CA VAL A 254 6.04 4.01 4.15
C VAL A 254 5.49 5.24 4.88
N TYR A 255 4.48 5.05 5.74
CA TYR A 255 3.89 6.14 6.51
C TYR A 255 4.90 6.80 7.46
N SER A 256 5.75 6.00 8.11
CA SER A 256 6.75 6.49 9.06
C SER A 256 7.80 7.36 8.35
N GLU A 257 8.31 6.90 7.20
CA GLU A 257 9.27 7.65 6.38
C GLU A 257 8.69 8.98 5.87
N THR A 258 7.46 8.96 5.34
CA THR A 258 6.82 10.19 4.85
C THR A 258 6.53 11.17 5.98
N SER A 259 6.07 10.67 7.13
CA SER A 259 5.76 11.50 8.29
C SER A 259 7.01 12.16 8.89
N GLU A 260 8.15 11.47 8.87
CA GLU A 260 9.43 12.06 9.29
C GLU A 260 9.88 13.17 8.34
N LEU A 261 9.75 12.97 7.03
CA LEU A 261 10.06 14.00 6.03
C LEU A 261 9.17 15.23 6.20
N ASP A 262 7.86 15.04 6.38
CA ASP A 262 6.91 16.14 6.60
C ASP A 262 7.28 16.95 7.85
N ARG A 263 7.65 16.28 8.96
CA ARG A 263 8.13 16.97 10.18
C ARG A 263 9.43 17.74 9.97
N ILE A 264 10.31 17.27 9.10
CA ILE A 264 11.54 17.99 8.74
C ILE A 264 11.20 19.24 7.93
N PHE A 265 10.30 19.12 6.95
CA PHE A 265 9.84 20.26 6.14
C PHE A 265 9.13 21.31 7.00
N GLU A 266 8.23 20.90 7.89
CA GLU A 266 7.55 21.82 8.83
C GLU A 266 8.55 22.59 9.70
N LYS A 267 9.54 21.90 10.29
CA LYS A 267 10.60 22.57 11.07
C LYS A 267 11.43 23.53 10.22
N MET A 268 11.71 23.17 8.97
CA MET A 268 12.46 24.03 8.06
C MET A 268 11.67 25.29 7.69
N ASP A 269 10.36 25.16 7.47
CA ASP A 269 9.46 26.28 7.21
C ASP A 269 9.34 27.21 8.42
N ASP A 270 9.25 26.66 9.64
CA ASP A 270 9.27 27.44 10.88
C ASP A 270 10.59 28.23 11.04
N ILE A 271 11.73 27.59 10.77
CA ILE A 271 13.04 28.25 10.82
C ILE A 271 13.13 29.36 9.76
N HIS A 272 12.65 29.10 8.53
CA HIS A 272 12.61 30.11 7.47
C HIS A 272 11.73 31.30 7.85
N ALA A 273 10.53 31.05 8.38
CA ALA A 273 9.61 32.10 8.81
C ALA A 273 10.21 32.93 9.95
N GLN A 274 10.83 32.28 10.94
CA GLN A 274 11.51 32.97 12.05
C GLN A 274 12.68 33.82 11.53
N HIS A 275 13.52 33.26 10.66
CA HIS A 275 14.67 33.95 10.11
C HIS A 275 14.25 35.13 9.22
N GLN A 276 13.24 34.97 8.36
CA GLN A 276 12.68 36.08 7.57
C GLN A 276 12.12 37.20 8.46
N SER A 277 11.42 36.85 9.54
CA SER A 277 10.90 37.81 10.51
C SER A 277 12.03 38.56 11.22
N GLN A 278 13.07 37.86 11.70
CA GLN A 278 14.26 38.47 12.31
C GLN A 278 15.01 39.38 11.32
N MET A 279 15.20 38.94 10.08
CA MET A 279 15.85 39.70 9.03
C MET A 279 15.07 40.98 8.67
N SER A 280 13.74 40.89 8.61
CA SER A 280 12.87 42.04 8.37
C SER A 280 12.94 43.05 9.52
N GLN A 281 12.88 42.60 10.77
CA GLN A 281 13.02 43.46 11.95
C GLN A 281 14.40 44.12 12.01
N MET A 282 15.47 43.36 11.74
CA MET A 282 16.83 43.87 11.67
C MET A 282 16.95 44.94 10.58
N TRP A 283 16.46 44.68 9.37
CA TRP A 283 16.49 45.62 8.25
C TRP A 283 15.76 46.93 8.56
N GLN A 284 14.57 46.86 9.16
CA GLN A 284 13.79 48.04 9.55
C GLN A 284 14.46 48.87 10.66
N SER A 285 15.33 48.27 11.47
CA SER A 285 16.07 48.96 12.53
C SER A 285 17.35 49.67 12.05
N MET A 286 17.77 49.41 10.80
CA MET A 286 19.00 49.97 10.22
C MET A 286 18.74 51.31 9.53
N ASP A 287 19.75 52.18 9.60
CA ASP A 287 19.84 53.39 8.76
C ASP A 287 20.31 53.03 7.34
N ASP A 288 20.09 53.95 6.39
CA ASP A 288 20.36 53.74 4.95
C ASP A 288 21.81 53.31 4.67
N VAL A 289 22.78 53.85 5.43
CA VAL A 289 24.21 53.53 5.27
C VAL A 289 24.49 52.07 5.67
N LYS A 290 23.94 51.62 6.82
CA LYS A 290 24.09 50.23 7.28
C LYS A 290 23.34 49.23 6.40
N GLN A 291 22.18 49.61 5.86
CA GLN A 291 21.47 48.78 4.89
C GLN A 291 22.32 48.56 3.63
N GLN A 292 22.99 49.61 3.14
CA GLN A 292 23.87 49.51 1.98
C GLN A 292 25.10 48.63 2.24
N GLU A 293 25.78 48.79 3.38
CA GLU A 293 26.89 47.90 3.78
C GLU A 293 26.44 46.43 3.94
N PHE A 294 25.23 46.20 4.45
CA PHE A 294 24.67 44.85 4.58
C PHE A 294 24.45 44.20 3.21
N LEU A 295 23.87 44.92 2.24
CA LEU A 295 23.66 44.42 0.88
C LEU A 295 24.97 44.12 0.17
N GLU A 296 26.01 44.94 0.34
CA GLU A 296 27.34 44.68 -0.24
C GLU A 296 27.96 43.39 0.31
N LYS A 297 27.89 43.19 1.63
CA LYS A 297 28.37 41.95 2.28
C LYS A 297 27.57 40.73 1.85
N LEU A 298 26.25 40.86 1.73
CA LEU A 298 25.38 39.77 1.28
C LEU A 298 25.69 39.39 -0.17
N THR A 299 25.84 40.37 -1.05
CA THR A 299 26.20 40.19 -2.46
C THR A 299 27.54 39.49 -2.59
N ALA A 300 28.56 39.94 -1.85
CA ALA A 300 29.88 39.29 -1.84
C ALA A 300 29.81 37.82 -1.38
N LYS A 301 28.94 37.51 -0.41
CA LYS A 301 28.73 36.15 0.09
C LYS A 301 28.00 35.27 -0.91
N ILE A 302 26.96 35.79 -1.57
CA ILE A 302 26.23 35.10 -2.65
C ILE A 302 27.18 34.78 -3.80
N THR A 303 27.92 35.78 -4.29
CA THR A 303 28.92 35.57 -5.36
C THR A 303 29.99 34.55 -4.95
N LYS A 304 30.37 34.48 -3.66
CA LYS A 304 31.29 33.45 -3.17
C LYS A 304 30.65 32.05 -3.19
N MET A 305 29.38 31.91 -2.84
CA MET A 305 28.64 30.64 -2.86
C MET A 305 28.37 30.16 -4.29
N GLU A 306 28.03 31.06 -5.21
CA GLU A 306 27.82 30.74 -6.63
C GLU A 306 29.11 30.24 -7.31
N ASN A 307 30.27 30.67 -6.81
CA ASN A 307 31.58 30.24 -7.30
C ASN A 307 32.19 29.09 -6.47
N MET A 308 31.46 28.54 -5.50
CA MET A 308 31.90 27.34 -4.78
C MET A 308 31.62 26.10 -5.63
N ASP A 309 32.67 25.38 -6.00
CA ASP A 309 32.54 24.04 -6.53
C ASP A 309 32.13 23.08 -5.40
N ILE A 310 30.86 22.66 -5.43
CA ILE A 310 30.25 21.83 -4.40
C ILE A 310 30.81 20.39 -4.45
N SER A 311 31.47 20.00 -5.56
CA SER A 311 32.03 18.66 -5.74
C SER A 311 33.24 18.37 -4.83
N GLU A 312 34.07 19.37 -4.51
CA GLU A 312 35.23 19.20 -3.62
C GLU A 312 34.86 19.03 -2.13
N HIS A 313 33.67 19.49 -1.73
CA HIS A 313 33.25 19.45 -0.33
C HIS A 313 32.60 18.11 0.07
N PHE A 314 31.91 17.44 -0.87
CA PHE A 314 31.33 16.11 -0.62
C PHE A 314 32.35 14.97 -0.76
N LEU A 315 33.48 15.17 -1.45
CA LEU A 315 34.53 14.15 -1.56
C LEU A 315 35.42 14.04 -0.31
N LYS A 316 35.46 15.05 0.56
CA LYS A 316 36.27 15.03 1.79
C LYS A 316 35.55 14.48 3.02
N SER A 317 34.23 14.31 3.01
CA SER A 317 33.48 13.72 4.13
C SER A 317 33.25 12.21 4.01
N ASN A 318 33.54 11.58 2.85
CA ASN A 318 33.40 10.14 2.63
C ASN A 318 34.70 9.33 2.80
N HIS A 319 35.69 9.85 3.52
CA HIS A 319 36.86 9.07 3.97
C HIS A 319 36.95 9.13 5.49
N GLY A 320 36.02 8.43 6.16
CA GLY A 320 36.00 8.40 7.61
C GLY A 320 34.80 7.68 8.23
N MET A 321 34.34 6.57 7.66
CA MET A 321 33.69 5.45 8.36
C MET A 321 33.72 4.22 7.45
#